data_AF-A0A961DW43-F1
#
_entry.id   AF-A0A961DW43-F1
#
_cell.length_a   1.000
_cell.length_b   1.000
_cell.length_c   1.000
_cell.angle_alpha   90.00
_cell.angle_beta   90.00
_cell.angle_gamma   90.00
#
_symmetry.space_group_name_H-M   'P 1'
#
loop_
_entity.id
_entity.type
_entity.pdbx_description
1 polymer ?
#
loop_
_entity_poly.entity_id
_entity_poly.type
_entity_poly.pdbx_seq_one_letter_code
_entity_poly.pdbx_strand_id
1 'polypeptide(L)'
;MTRVRVVCCAVAVVAVALAPAVAHAESDPPAVGSACPADQVDAMTLLPDEQTYVRCQEQFGSASSWVAVQTPFEPNDVWLSYGPAITLHGQGMRNPNLSSGQWTATPLDPETVCSVTQTTVVEAGVLAEPVVSKGEQGESLSAQMLPRLFYAELAGDCLWVKD
;
A
#
# COMPACT_ATOMS: atom_id res chain seq x y z
N MET A 1 -67.62 -2.36 42.58
CA MET A 1 -66.29 -2.65 43.15
C MET A 1 -65.33 -2.91 42.00
N THR A 2 -64.49 -1.92 41.72
CA THR A 2 -63.65 -1.81 40.51
C THR A 2 -62.33 -2.54 40.74
N ARG A 3 -61.90 -3.40 39.80
CA ARG A 3 -60.54 -3.95 39.77
C ARG A 3 -59.83 -3.43 38.53
N VAL A 4 -58.92 -2.48 38.71
CA VAL A 4 -58.03 -1.96 37.68
C VAL A 4 -56.88 -2.95 37.52
N ARG A 5 -56.67 -3.46 36.30
CA ARG A 5 -55.50 -4.28 35.95
C ARG A 5 -54.47 -3.36 35.30
N VAL A 6 -53.34 -3.18 35.98
CA VAL A 6 -52.17 -2.45 35.46
C VAL A 6 -51.43 -3.38 34.49
N VAL A 7 -51.28 -2.94 33.24
CA VAL A 7 -50.45 -3.60 32.22
C VAL A 7 -49.11 -2.87 32.21
N CYS A 8 -48.04 -3.55 32.62
CA CYS A 8 -46.67 -3.06 32.46
C CYS A 8 -46.20 -3.33 31.02
N CYS A 9 -46.04 -2.28 30.22
CA CYS A 9 -45.28 -2.34 28.98
C CYS A 9 -43.79 -2.39 29.30
N ALA A 10 -43.13 -3.50 29.00
CA ALA A 10 -41.67 -3.60 29.01
C ALA A 10 -41.13 -3.05 27.67
N VAL A 11 -40.40 -1.93 27.71
CA VAL A 11 -39.67 -1.38 26.57
C VAL A 11 -38.29 -2.00 26.57
N ALA A 12 -38.00 -2.84 25.57
CA ALA A 12 -36.66 -3.40 25.36
C ALA A 12 -35.79 -2.37 24.62
N VAL A 13 -34.77 -1.84 25.30
CA VAL A 13 -33.75 -0.97 24.70
C VAL A 13 -32.68 -1.86 24.08
N VAL A 14 -32.60 -1.89 22.75
CA VAL A 14 -31.51 -2.54 22.02
C VAL A 14 -30.32 -1.58 22.02
N ALA A 15 -29.29 -1.89 22.80
CA ALA A 15 -28.02 -1.17 22.76
C ALA A 15 -27.21 -1.66 21.54
N VAL A 16 -27.17 -0.84 20.48
CA VAL A 16 -26.25 -1.05 19.36
C VAL A 16 -24.85 -0.69 19.85
N ALA A 17 -24.00 -1.70 20.04
CA ALA A 17 -22.60 -1.51 20.35
C ALA A 17 -21.89 -0.92 19.12
N LEU A 18 -21.66 0.39 19.13
CA LEU A 18 -20.75 1.05 18.20
C LEU A 18 -19.32 0.70 18.63
N ALA A 19 -18.68 -0.26 17.95
CA ALA A 19 -17.26 -0.50 18.12
C ALA A 19 -16.48 0.73 17.59
N PRO A 20 -15.50 1.27 18.34
CA PRO A 20 -14.68 2.36 17.86
C PRO A 20 -13.83 1.87 16.68
N ALA A 21 -13.88 2.59 15.55
CA ALA A 21 -12.92 2.40 14.47
C ALA A 21 -11.53 2.76 15.03
N VAL A 22 -10.62 1.78 15.05
CA VAL A 22 -9.23 2.02 15.43
C VAL A 22 -8.61 2.83 14.29
N ALA A 23 -8.28 4.09 14.57
CA ALA A 23 -7.49 4.89 13.64
C ALA A 23 -6.04 4.40 13.75
N HIS A 24 -5.57 3.69 12.73
CA HIS A 24 -4.18 3.28 12.63
C HIS A 24 -3.35 4.52 12.25
N ALA A 25 -2.23 4.73 12.96
CA ALA A 25 -1.29 5.79 12.62
C ALA A 25 -0.58 5.39 11.34
N GLU A 26 -0.74 6.20 10.29
CA GLU A 26 0.03 6.08 9.06
C GLU A 26 1.52 6.24 9.38
N SER A 27 2.38 5.35 8.86
CA SER A 27 3.82 5.50 9.02
C SER A 27 4.30 6.76 8.31
N ASP A 28 5.21 7.49 8.96
CA ASP A 28 5.85 8.65 8.32
C ASP A 28 6.62 8.18 7.07
N PRO A 29 6.46 8.86 5.93
CA PRO A 29 7.19 8.53 4.72
C PRO A 29 8.71 8.66 4.94
N PRO A 30 9.52 7.85 4.26
CA PRO A 30 10.97 8.04 4.23
C PRO A 30 11.40 9.47 3.87
N ALA A 31 12.49 9.94 4.48
CA ALA A 31 13.10 11.22 4.12
C ALA A 31 14.51 11.01 3.54
N VAL A 32 14.92 11.84 2.58
CA VAL A 32 16.28 11.78 2.01
C VAL A 32 17.32 11.97 3.11
N GLY A 33 18.31 11.07 3.15
CA GLY A 33 19.38 11.04 4.14
C GLY A 33 19.00 10.41 5.49
N SER A 34 17.72 10.09 5.71
CA SER A 34 17.30 9.33 6.89
C SER A 34 17.74 7.87 6.79
N ALA A 35 17.92 7.22 7.93
CA ALA A 35 18.28 5.80 7.98
C ALA A 35 17.14 4.94 7.42
N CYS A 36 17.50 3.84 6.78
CA CYS A 36 16.56 2.81 6.34
C CYS A 36 16.95 1.45 6.95
N PRO A 37 15.97 0.59 7.27
CA PRO A 37 16.24 -0.76 7.77
C PRO A 37 17.09 -1.60 6.81
N ALA A 38 17.94 -2.47 7.35
CA ALA A 38 18.87 -3.29 6.56
C ALA A 38 18.15 -4.35 5.70
N ASP A 39 16.96 -4.78 6.10
CA ASP A 39 16.08 -5.67 5.35
C ASP A 39 15.31 -4.96 4.21
N GLN A 40 15.48 -3.64 4.07
CA GLN A 40 14.91 -2.82 3.01
C GLN A 40 15.98 -2.30 2.03
N VAL A 41 17.22 -2.79 2.09
CA VAL A 41 18.25 -2.45 1.10
C VAL A 41 17.71 -2.73 -0.32
N ASP A 42 17.99 -1.81 -1.23
CA ASP A 42 17.49 -1.77 -2.61
C ASP A 42 15.99 -1.49 -2.79
N ALA A 43 15.20 -1.44 -1.70
CA ALA A 43 13.84 -0.96 -1.78
C ALA A 43 13.82 0.48 -2.28
N MET A 44 12.95 0.73 -3.26
CA MET A 44 12.64 2.08 -3.71
C MET A 44 11.27 2.52 -3.19
N THR A 45 11.08 3.82 -3.06
CA THR A 45 9.76 4.39 -2.83
C THR A 45 9.61 5.72 -3.55
N LEU A 46 8.36 6.14 -3.74
CA LEU A 46 8.00 7.47 -4.22
C LEU A 46 7.64 8.32 -2.99
N LEU A 47 8.23 9.50 -2.85
CA LEU A 47 7.92 10.42 -1.76
C LEU A 47 6.55 11.10 -1.96
N PRO A 48 5.96 11.71 -0.91
CA PRO A 48 4.63 12.34 -1.00
C PRO A 48 4.54 13.53 -1.96
N ASP A 49 5.66 14.03 -2.49
CA ASP A 49 5.67 15.06 -3.54
C ASP A 49 5.34 14.50 -4.94
N GLU A 50 5.13 13.19 -5.03
CA GLU A 50 4.80 12.40 -6.23
C GLU A 50 5.84 12.53 -7.36
N GLN A 51 7.05 13.00 -7.04
CA GLN A 51 8.08 13.33 -8.03
C GLN A 51 9.46 12.79 -7.64
N THR A 52 9.73 12.69 -6.35
CA THR A 52 11.04 12.27 -5.85
C THR A 52 11.02 10.77 -5.52
N TYR A 53 11.86 10.02 -6.22
CA TYR A 53 12.13 8.63 -5.89
C TYR A 53 13.35 8.54 -4.97
N VAL A 54 13.29 7.65 -3.99
CA VAL A 54 14.43 7.32 -3.13
C VAL A 54 14.68 5.82 -3.13
N ARG A 55 15.94 5.41 -2.90
CA ARG A 55 16.38 4.03 -2.70
C ARG A 55 17.07 3.90 -1.37
N CYS A 56 16.76 2.86 -0.61
CA CYS A 56 17.54 2.49 0.56
C CYS A 56 18.88 1.90 0.09
N GLN A 57 19.99 2.58 0.41
CA GLN A 57 21.34 2.17 0.00
C GLN A 57 22.20 1.91 1.22
N GLU A 58 22.97 0.82 1.19
CA GLU A 58 24.05 0.60 2.15
C GLU A 58 25.11 1.69 2.02
N GLN A 59 25.59 2.18 3.16
CA GLN A 59 26.63 3.19 3.22
C GLN A 59 27.90 2.57 3.80
N PHE A 60 29.04 2.77 3.14
CA PHE A 60 30.30 2.19 3.60
C PHE A 60 30.66 2.72 5.00
N GLY A 61 30.75 1.82 5.98
CA GLY A 61 31.11 2.18 7.35
C GLY A 61 30.02 2.90 8.15
N SER A 62 28.77 2.90 7.68
CA SER A 62 27.62 3.49 8.39
C SER A 62 26.33 2.71 8.13
N ALA A 63 25.23 3.12 8.78
CA ALA A 63 23.92 2.52 8.54
C ALA A 63 23.41 2.86 7.12
N SER A 64 22.60 1.98 6.55
CA SER A 64 21.90 2.23 5.29
C SER A 64 21.00 3.46 5.40
N SER A 65 20.88 4.20 4.29
CA SER A 65 20.09 5.43 4.23
C SER A 65 19.32 5.58 2.93
N TRP A 66 18.23 6.33 3.00
CA TRP A 66 17.42 6.70 1.84
C TRP A 66 18.15 7.75 0.99
N VAL A 67 18.47 7.41 -0.25
CA VAL A 67 19.18 8.28 -1.20
C VAL A 67 18.27 8.57 -2.39
N ALA A 68 18.22 9.83 -2.83
CA ALA A 68 17.46 10.22 -4.01
C ALA A 68 17.95 9.48 -5.28
N VAL A 69 17.00 9.07 -6.12
CA VAL A 69 17.26 8.39 -7.38
C VAL A 69 16.98 9.33 -8.55
N GLN A 70 17.88 9.36 -9.53
CA GLN A 70 17.69 10.15 -10.74
C GLN A 70 16.75 9.43 -11.72
N THR A 71 15.79 10.16 -12.29
CA THR A 71 14.88 9.65 -13.31
C THR A 71 15.37 9.98 -14.74
N PRO A 72 15.14 9.12 -15.74
CA PRO A 72 14.52 7.80 -15.63
C PRO A 72 15.50 6.76 -15.06
N PHE A 73 14.95 5.71 -14.46
CA PHE A 73 15.68 4.54 -13.98
C PHE A 73 15.07 3.27 -14.59
N GLU A 74 15.82 2.16 -14.57
CA GLU A 74 15.29 0.85 -14.96
C GLU A 74 14.24 0.37 -13.94
N PRO A 75 13.22 -0.39 -14.34
CA PRO A 75 12.23 -0.91 -13.41
C PRO A 75 12.87 -1.58 -12.18
N ASN A 76 12.41 -1.20 -10.99
CA ASN A 76 12.90 -1.80 -9.75
C ASN A 76 12.01 -2.97 -9.35
N ASP A 77 12.62 -4.01 -8.77
CA ASP A 77 11.95 -5.24 -8.36
C ASP A 77 11.64 -5.26 -6.84
N VAL A 78 11.93 -4.17 -6.12
CA VAL A 78 11.66 -4.01 -4.68
C VAL A 78 11.06 -2.62 -4.37
N TRP A 79 9.85 -2.56 -3.84
CA TRP A 79 9.18 -1.29 -3.52
C TRP A 79 8.69 -1.25 -2.08
N LEU A 80 8.85 -0.11 -1.43
CA LEU A 80 8.23 0.17 -0.15
C LEU A 80 7.01 1.08 -0.38
N SER A 81 5.82 0.64 -0.01
CA SER A 81 4.64 1.52 0.12
C SER A 81 4.42 1.89 1.58
N TYR A 82 3.70 2.98 1.80
CA TYR A 82 3.40 3.47 3.14
C TYR A 82 1.99 4.10 3.25
N GLY A 83 1.72 4.82 4.34
CA GLY A 83 0.41 5.34 4.76
C GLY A 83 -0.46 6.11 3.76
N PRO A 84 0.05 6.87 2.78
CA PRO A 84 -0.69 7.07 1.53
C PRO A 84 -0.18 6.15 0.40
N ALA A 85 -1.09 5.72 -0.47
CA ALA A 85 -0.73 4.86 -1.59
C ALA A 85 0.29 5.53 -2.52
N ILE A 86 1.35 4.81 -2.89
CA ILE A 86 2.29 5.28 -3.91
C ILE A 86 1.81 4.83 -5.29
N THR A 87 1.89 5.73 -6.27
CA THR A 87 1.51 5.41 -7.65
C THR A 87 2.76 5.15 -8.49
N LEU A 88 2.83 3.96 -9.09
CA LEU A 88 3.95 3.51 -9.90
C LEU A 88 3.52 3.28 -11.35
N HIS A 89 4.36 3.70 -12.29
CA HIS A 89 4.17 3.49 -13.71
C HIS A 89 4.51 2.05 -14.12
N GLY A 90 3.61 1.43 -14.88
CA GLY A 90 3.83 0.12 -15.49
C GLY A 90 4.29 0.21 -16.96
N GLN A 91 4.44 -0.96 -17.60
CA GLN A 91 4.98 -1.09 -18.96
C GLN A 91 4.10 -0.52 -20.08
N GLY A 92 2.87 -0.12 -19.79
CA GLY A 92 2.02 0.68 -20.69
C GLY A 92 2.47 2.13 -20.80
N MET A 93 3.36 2.58 -19.92
CA MET A 93 3.97 3.92 -19.91
C MET A 93 5.42 3.87 -20.41
N ARG A 94 5.93 5.03 -20.88
CA ARG A 94 7.37 5.20 -21.09
C ARG A 94 8.07 5.28 -19.74
N ASN A 95 9.27 4.72 -19.64
CA ASN A 95 10.07 4.67 -18.42
C ASN A 95 9.29 4.06 -17.23
N PRO A 96 8.88 2.77 -17.33
CA PRO A 96 8.17 2.09 -16.26
C PRO A 96 8.99 2.06 -14.96
N ASN A 97 8.31 2.20 -13.82
CA ASN A 97 8.93 2.07 -12.50
C ASN A 97 9.02 0.59 -12.07
N LEU A 98 8.08 -0.24 -12.50
CA LEU A 98 8.04 -1.67 -12.18
C LEU A 98 7.70 -2.52 -13.40
N SER A 99 8.01 -3.82 -13.30
CA SER A 99 7.68 -4.81 -14.32
C SER A 99 6.45 -5.62 -13.93
N SER A 100 5.65 -6.02 -14.93
CA SER A 100 4.63 -7.05 -14.74
C SER A 100 5.25 -8.37 -14.27
N GLY A 101 4.45 -9.23 -13.65
CA GLY A 101 4.93 -10.49 -13.05
C GLY A 101 4.28 -10.79 -11.71
N GLN A 102 4.73 -11.85 -11.07
CA GLN A 102 4.30 -12.20 -9.73
C GLN A 102 5.06 -11.34 -8.71
N TRP A 103 4.32 -10.79 -7.76
CA TRP A 103 4.86 -10.00 -6.66
C TRP A 103 4.28 -10.47 -5.34
N THR A 104 5.05 -10.26 -4.28
CA THR A 104 4.66 -10.51 -2.89
C THR A 104 4.76 -9.22 -2.10
N ALA A 105 3.67 -8.78 -1.48
CA ALA A 105 3.64 -7.68 -0.53
C ALA A 105 3.68 -8.25 0.89
N THR A 106 4.68 -7.89 1.67
CA THR A 106 4.81 -8.27 3.08
C THR A 106 4.48 -7.06 3.96
N PRO A 107 3.45 -7.14 4.82
CA PRO A 107 3.17 -6.09 5.80
C PRO A 107 4.36 -5.85 6.73
N LEU A 108 4.68 -4.59 7.01
CA LEU A 108 5.74 -4.22 7.97
C LEU A 108 5.25 -4.21 9.42
N ASP A 109 3.93 -4.20 9.63
CA ASP A 109 3.26 -4.28 10.93
C ASP A 109 2.12 -5.31 10.87
N PRO A 110 1.87 -6.08 11.94
CA PRO A 110 0.80 -7.08 11.98
C PRO A 110 -0.61 -6.50 11.77
N GLU A 111 -0.81 -5.20 11.96
CA GLU A 111 -2.10 -4.55 11.73
C GLU A 111 -2.27 -4.02 10.30
N THR A 112 -1.20 -4.05 9.49
CA THR A 112 -1.23 -3.53 8.12
C THR A 112 -1.95 -4.48 7.16
N VAL A 113 -2.73 -3.90 6.26
CA VAL A 113 -3.32 -4.61 5.12
C VAL A 113 -2.68 -4.09 3.83
N CYS A 114 -1.96 -4.96 3.12
CA CYS A 114 -1.41 -4.60 1.81
C CYS A 114 -2.49 -4.67 0.72
N SER A 115 -2.47 -3.70 -0.19
CA SER A 115 -3.32 -3.76 -1.38
C SER A 115 -2.67 -3.10 -2.59
N VAL A 116 -3.05 -3.56 -3.78
CA VAL A 116 -2.69 -2.92 -5.04
C VAL A 116 -3.93 -2.71 -5.90
N THR A 117 -4.08 -1.48 -6.40
CA THR A 117 -5.05 -1.15 -7.46
C THR A 117 -4.30 -0.99 -8.77
N GLN A 118 -4.71 -1.72 -9.81
CA GLN A 118 -4.04 -1.76 -11.10
C GLN A 118 -4.93 -1.25 -12.21
N THR A 119 -4.40 -0.35 -13.04
CA THR A 119 -5.08 0.09 -14.26
C THR A 119 -4.21 -0.25 -15.47
N THR A 120 -4.79 -0.91 -16.48
CA THR A 120 -4.06 -1.34 -17.68
C THR A 120 -4.53 -0.58 -18.92
N VAL A 121 -3.68 -0.53 -19.96
CA VAL A 121 -4.06 -0.02 -21.27
C VAL A 121 -4.69 -1.14 -22.10
N VAL A 122 -5.94 -0.95 -22.54
CA VAL A 122 -6.61 -1.92 -23.43
C VAL A 122 -6.34 -1.60 -24.89
N GLU A 123 -6.42 -0.32 -25.24
CA GLU A 123 -6.20 0.24 -26.58
C GLU A 123 -5.55 1.63 -26.46
N ALA A 124 -5.14 2.23 -27.58
CA ALA A 124 -4.50 3.54 -27.57
C ALA A 124 -5.39 4.60 -26.91
N GLY A 125 -4.95 5.12 -25.76
CA GLY A 125 -5.68 6.14 -24.99
C GLY A 125 -6.88 5.61 -24.20
N VAL A 126 -7.11 4.28 -24.15
CA VAL A 126 -8.23 3.67 -23.43
C VAL A 126 -7.69 2.81 -22.29
N LEU A 127 -8.13 3.11 -21.07
CA LEU A 127 -7.81 2.38 -19.85
C LEU A 127 -8.92 1.39 -19.49
N ALA A 128 -8.55 0.23 -18.95
CA ALA A 128 -9.48 -0.71 -18.34
C ALA A 128 -10.07 -0.16 -17.03
N GLU A 129 -11.12 -0.80 -16.54
CA GLU A 129 -11.55 -0.63 -15.15
C GLU A 129 -10.43 -1.08 -14.18
N PRO A 130 -10.21 -0.37 -13.06
CA PRO A 130 -9.20 -0.75 -12.09
C PRO A 130 -9.47 -2.13 -11.47
N VAL A 131 -8.42 -2.93 -11.34
CA VAL A 131 -8.44 -4.23 -10.67
C VAL A 131 -7.77 -4.10 -9.31
N VAL A 132 -8.47 -4.49 -8.25
CA VAL A 132 -7.97 -4.41 -6.88
C VAL A 132 -7.64 -5.80 -6.36
N SER A 133 -6.43 -5.94 -5.80
CA SER A 133 -6.02 -7.09 -5.00
C SER A 133 -5.71 -6.61 -3.58
N LYS A 134 -6.26 -7.27 -2.57
CA LYS A 134 -6.11 -6.89 -1.16
C LYS A 134 -5.86 -8.14 -0.32
N GLY A 135 -4.88 -8.08 0.57
CA GLY A 135 -4.59 -9.13 1.54
C GLY A 135 -5.47 -9.06 2.77
N GLU A 136 -5.28 -10.00 3.67
CA GLU A 136 -5.81 -9.93 5.04
C GLU A 136 -4.85 -9.15 5.94
N GLN A 137 -5.32 -8.77 7.13
CA GLN A 137 -4.53 -8.02 8.11
C GLN A 137 -3.31 -8.83 8.58
N GLY A 138 -2.12 -8.24 8.46
CA GLY A 138 -0.86 -8.87 8.87
C GLY A 138 -0.41 -10.04 7.99
N GLU A 139 -1.17 -10.39 6.95
CA GLU A 139 -0.84 -11.47 6.02
C GLU A 139 -0.21 -10.92 4.74
N SER A 140 0.76 -11.67 4.19
CA SER A 140 1.36 -11.33 2.90
C SER A 140 0.33 -11.45 1.77
N LEU A 141 0.33 -10.47 0.86
CA LEU A 141 -0.47 -10.49 -0.36
C LEU A 141 0.38 -10.99 -1.52
N SER A 142 -0.03 -12.08 -2.16
CA SER A 142 0.48 -12.48 -3.47
C SER A 142 -0.36 -11.82 -4.57
N ALA A 143 0.27 -11.01 -5.43
CA ALA A 143 -0.41 -10.27 -6.48
C ALA A 143 0.31 -10.39 -7.83
N GLN A 144 -0.47 -10.72 -8.87
CA GLN A 144 0.00 -10.64 -10.26
C GLN A 144 -0.08 -9.18 -10.72
N MET A 145 1.07 -8.55 -10.93
CA MET A 145 1.17 -7.28 -11.65
C MET A 145 0.89 -7.52 -13.13
N LEU A 146 -0.15 -6.88 -13.66
CA LEU A 146 -0.72 -7.18 -14.97
C LEU A 146 0.21 -6.75 -16.12
N PRO A 147 0.21 -7.46 -17.26
CA PRO A 147 0.87 -6.97 -18.46
C PRO A 147 0.16 -5.70 -18.98
N ARG A 148 0.90 -4.83 -19.68
CA ARG A 148 0.39 -3.51 -20.16
C ARG A 148 -0.17 -2.62 -19.03
N LEU A 149 0.32 -2.82 -17.81
CA LEU A 149 0.02 -1.97 -16.66
C LEU A 149 0.33 -0.51 -16.99
N PHE A 150 -0.64 0.37 -16.80
CA PHE A 150 -0.47 1.80 -16.93
C PHE A 150 0.00 2.37 -15.59
N TYR A 151 -0.78 2.13 -14.53
CA TYR A 151 -0.46 2.48 -13.15
C TYR A 151 -0.77 1.34 -12.19
N ALA A 152 0.04 1.21 -11.14
CA ALA A 152 -0.30 0.47 -9.93
C ALA A 152 -0.21 1.41 -8.72
N GLU A 153 -1.27 1.45 -7.92
CA GLU A 153 -1.31 2.15 -6.64
C GLU A 153 -1.04 1.11 -5.55
N LEU A 154 0.10 1.19 -4.89
CA LEU A 154 0.49 0.30 -3.79
C LEU A 154 0.16 0.97 -2.46
N ALA A 155 -0.67 0.33 -1.64
CA ALA A 155 -1.15 0.89 -0.37
C ALA A 155 -0.86 -0.02 0.83
N GLY A 156 -0.76 0.62 1.99
CA GLY A 156 -0.34 0.00 3.25
C GLY A 156 1.18 0.07 3.43
N ASP A 157 1.63 -0.02 4.68
CA ASP A 157 3.05 -0.08 5.04
C ASP A 157 3.62 -1.47 4.70
N CYS A 158 4.02 -1.64 3.43
CA CYS A 158 4.32 -2.96 2.86
C CYS A 158 5.62 -2.94 2.05
N LEU A 159 6.40 -4.00 2.18
CA LEU A 159 7.53 -4.29 1.31
C LEU A 159 7.08 -5.23 0.18
N TRP A 160 7.13 -4.71 -1.04
CA TRP A 160 6.78 -5.40 -2.27
C TRP A 160 8.05 -5.94 -2.92
N VAL A 161 8.10 -7.24 -3.16
CA VAL A 161 9.21 -7.92 -3.81
C VAL A 161 8.67 -8.70 -5.00
N LYS A 162 9.35 -8.60 -6.14
CA LYS A 162 9.06 -9.43 -7.29
C LYS A 162 9.73 -10.80 -7.16
N ASP A 163 8.99 -11.84 -7.56
CA ASP A 163 9.46 -13.23 -7.55
C ASP A 163 10.43 -13.56 -8.70
#